data_AF-A0A559N8S3-F1
#
_entry.id   AF-A0A559N8S3-F1
#
_cell.length_a   1.000
_cell.length_b   1.000
_cell.length_c   1.000
_cell.angle_alpha   90.00
_cell.angle_beta   90.00
_cell.angle_gamma   90.00
#
_symmetry.space_group_name_H-M   'P 1'
#
loop_
_entity.id
_entity.type
_entity.pdbx_description
1 polymer ?
#
loop_
_entity_poly.entity_id
_entity_poly.type
_entity_poly.pdbx_seq_one_letter_code
_entity_poly.pdbx_strand_id
1 'polypeptide(L)' 'MGTTKFVLFTADNKYVVEYLLQQLILSDSITEALIFEEYDLAVGFRKMLAKNCKLDCSINTYIE' A
#
# COMPACT_ATOMS: atom_id res chain seq x y z
N MET A 1 -0.46 23.21 5.44
CA MET A 1 0.01 22.10 6.29
C MET A 1 -0.21 20.84 5.49
N GLY A 2 0.85 20.08 5.18
CA GLY A 2 0.73 18.89 4.34
C GLY A 2 -0.02 17.79 5.08
N THR A 3 -1.01 17.19 4.43
CA THR A 3 -1.68 15.99 4.93
C THR A 3 -0.67 14.84 4.90
N THR A 4 -0.48 14.14 6.02
CA THR A 4 0.37 12.94 6.06
C THR A 4 -0.20 11.89 5.13
N LYS A 5 0.59 11.44 4.16
CA LYS A 5 0.23 10.41 3.19
C LYS A 5 0.83 9.06 3.59
N PHE A 6 0.24 7.97 3.13
CA PHE A 6 0.68 6.61 3.47
C PHE A 6 0.79 5.73 2.23
N VAL A 7 1.68 4.74 2.28
CA VAL A 7 1.87 3.69 1.27
C VAL A 7 2.00 2.33 1.94
N LEU A 8 1.76 1.26 1.18
CA LEU A 8 1.96 -0.12 1.66
C LEU A 8 3.25 -0.70 1.08
N PHE A 9 4.06 -1.29 1.94
CA PHE A 9 5.36 -1.87 1.59
C PHE A 9 5.44 -3.33 2.04
N THR A 10 5.77 -4.23 1.11
CA THR A 10 5.81 -5.68 1.35
C THR A 10 7.14 -6.09 1.97
N ALA A 11 7.18 -7.28 2.57
CA ALA A 11 8.43 -7.88 3.07
C ALA A 11 9.46 -8.15 1.95
N ASP A 12 8.99 -8.24 0.70
CA ASP A 12 9.83 -8.44 -0.49
C ASP A 12 10.37 -7.13 -1.07
N ASN A 13 10.33 -6.04 -0.30
CA ASN A 13 10.76 -4.69 -0.67
C ASN A 13 10.01 -4.08 -1.86
N LYS A 14 8.71 -4.36 -1.98
CA LYS A 14 7.86 -3.80 -3.05
C LYS A 14 6.76 -2.90 -2.50
N TYR A 15 6.37 -1.91 -3.29
CA TYR A 15 5.21 -1.07 -3.05
C TYR A 15 3.97 -1.66 -3.70
N VAL A 16 2.84 -1.53 -3.02
CA VAL A 16 1.52 -1.85 -3.60
C VAL A 16 1.12 -0.73 -4.55
N VAL A 17 0.83 -1.07 -5.80
CA VAL A 17 0.43 -0.12 -6.87
C VAL A 17 -1.07 -0.16 -7.10
N GLU A 18 -1.65 -1.35 -7.24
CA GLU A 18 -3.07 -1.52 -7.55
C GLU A 18 -3.56 -2.91 -7.11
N TYR A 19 -4.84 -3.00 -6.73
CA TYR A 19 -5.55 -4.28 -6.64
C TYR A 19 -6.91 -4.19 -7.32
N LEU A 20 -7.02 -4.72 -8.54
CA LEU A 20 -8.22 -4.68 -9.36
C LEU A 20 -8.49 -6.06 -9.97
N LEU A 21 -9.75 -6.49 -10.03
CA LEU A 21 -10.15 -7.80 -10.60
C LEU A 21 -9.33 -8.99 -10.03
N GLN A 22 -9.01 -8.95 -8.73
CA GLN A 22 -8.18 -9.94 -8.02
C GLN A 22 -6.72 -10.02 -8.49
N GLN A 23 -6.25 -9.06 -9.29
CA GLN A 23 -4.86 -8.94 -9.67
C GLN A 23 -4.19 -7.87 -8.82
N LEU A 24 -3.10 -8.26 -8.15
CA LEU A 24 -2.29 -7.36 -7.35
C LEU A 24 -1.05 -6.95 -8.16
N ILE A 25 -0.87 -5.64 -8.32
CA ILE A 25 0.30 -5.06 -8.97
C ILE A 25 1.22 -4.50 -7.88
N LEU A 26 2.50 -4.90 -7.98
CA LEU A 26 3.57 -4.46 -7.10
C LEU A 26 4.69 -3.82 -7.92
N SER A 27 5.37 -2.83 -7.36
CA SER A 27 6.52 -2.17 -7.99
C SER A 27 7.67 -2.00 -7.01
N ASP A 28 8.90 -1.96 -7.52
CA ASP A 28 10.07 -1.60 -6.74
C ASP A 28 10.21 -0.05 -6.59
N SER A 29 9.37 0.72 -7.29
CA SER A 29 9.37 2.19 -7.24
C SER A 29 8.28 2.76 -6.34
N ILE A 30 8.69 3.60 -5.37
CA ILE A 30 7.75 4.33 -4.50
C ILE A 30 6.88 5.34 -5.27
N THR A 31 7.35 5.84 -6.42
CA THR A 31 6.61 6.83 -7.22
C THR A 31 5.37 6.25 -7.89
N GLU A 32 5.29 4.92 -8.00
CA GLU A 32 4.16 4.19 -8.55
C GLU A 32 3.21 3.68 -7.46
N ALA A 33 3.57 3.86 -6.19
CA ALA A 33 2.81 3.34 -5.07
C ALA A 33 1.41 3.97 -4.97
N LEU A 34 0.43 3.15 -4.59
CA LEU A 34 -0.88 3.63 -4.19
C LEU A 34 -0.74 4.49 -2.94
N ILE A 35 -1.12 5.76 -3.06
CA ILE A 35 -1.08 6.71 -1.95
C ILE A 35 -2.44 6.76 -1.25
N PHE A 36 -2.41 6.58 0.06
CA PHE A 36 -3.57 6.74 0.93
C PHE A 36 -3.46 8.08 1.66
N GLU A 37 -4.51 8.90 1.58
CA GLU A 37 -4.59 10.18 2.32
C GLU A 37 -5.04 9.99 3.77
N GLU A 38 -5.68 8.85 4.08
CA GLU A 38 -6.16 8.50 5.41
C GLU A 38 -5.52 7.19 5.89
N TYR A 39 -5.05 7.20 7.13
CA TYR A 39 -4.42 6.01 7.74
C TYR A 39 -5.38 4.83 7.83
N ASP A 40 -6.65 5.08 8.16
CA ASP A 40 -7.66 4.02 8.30
C ASP A 40 -7.94 3.30 6.97
N LEU A 41 -7.87 4.03 5.84
CA LEU A 41 -7.97 3.42 4.51
C LEU A 41 -6.77 2.49 4.25
N ALA A 42 -5.54 2.91 4.58
CA ALA A 42 -4.35 2.07 4.45
C ALA A 42 -4.45 0.81 5.33
N VAL A 43 -4.97 0.93 6.56
CA VAL A 43 -5.21 -0.22 7.46
C VAL A 43 -6.24 -1.17 6.88
N GLY A 44 -7.36 -0.65 6.36
CA GLY A 44 -8.40 -1.46 5.72
C GLY A 44 -7.88 -2.23 4.52
N PHE A 45 -7.12 -1.55 3.65
CA PHE A 45 -6.53 -2.16 2.47
C PHE A 45 -5.50 -3.23 2.82
N ARG A 46 -4.63 -2.97 3.81
CA ARG A 46 -3.69 -3.98 4.33
C ARG A 46 -4.41 -5.24 4.81
N LYS A 47 -5.50 -5.09 5.57
CA LYS A 47 -6.29 -6.25 6.05
C LYS A 47 -6.91 -7.03 4.90
N MET A 48 -7.39 -6.34 3.86
CA MET A 48 -7.91 -6.98 2.65
C MET A 48 -6.83 -7.77 1.93
N LEU A 49 -5.63 -7.21 1.73
CA LEU A 49 -4.50 -7.91 1.09
C LEU A 49 -4.06 -9.14 1.89
N ALA A 50 -3.99 -9.04 3.22
CA ALA A 50 -3.66 -10.17 4.08
C ALA A 50 -4.70 -11.31 3.93
N LYS A 51 -5.99 -10.97 3.83
CA LYS A 51 -7.07 -11.96 3.68
C LYS A 51 -7.14 -12.58 2.28
N ASN A 52 -7.08 -11.76 1.24
CA ASN A 52 -7.41 -12.16 -0.14
C ASN A 52 -6.17 -12.58 -0.94
N CYS A 53 -5.02 -11.95 -0.66
CA CYS A 53 -3.77 -12.18 -1.38
C CYS A 53 -2.75 -12.96 -0.55
N LYS A 54 -3.04 -13.23 0.73
CA LYS A 54 -2.09 -13.76 1.72
C LYS A 54 -0.80 -12.94 1.78
N LEU A 55 -0.91 -11.63 1.55
CA LEU A 55 0.22 -10.71 1.52
C LEU A 55 0.22 -9.84 2.78
N ASP A 56 1.32 -9.89 3.52
CA ASP A 56 1.56 -8.99 4.64
C ASP A 56 2.30 -7.73 4.17
N CYS A 57 1.96 -6.58 4.73
CA CYS A 57 2.50 -5.28 4.36
C CYS A 57 2.68 -4.38 5.58
N SER A 58 3.72 -3.56 5.57
CA SER A 58 3.87 -2.42 6.48
C SER A 58 3.18 -1.18 5.91
N ILE A 59 2.65 -0.33 6.79
CA ILE A 59 2.13 0.99 6.41
C ILE A 59 3.24 2.00 6.69
N ASN A 60 3.72 2.66 5.66
CA ASN A 60 4.80 3.64 5.76
C ASN A 60 4.27 5.04 5.44
N THR A 61 4.82 6.06 6.08
CA THR A 61 4.55 7.46 5.72
C THR A 61 5.21 7.78 4.39
N TYR A 62 4.47 8.41 3.49
CA TYR A 62 4.96 8.92 2.21
C TYR A 62 5.33 10.39 2.36
N ILE A 63 6.57 10.71 1.98
CA ILE A 63 7.15 12.06 2.02
C ILE A 63 7.48 12.40 0.57
N GLU A 64 6.90 13.49 0.05
CA GLU A 64 7.22 14.02 -1.29
C GLU A 64 8.61 14.64 -1.36
#